data_AF-A0A401FTQ6-F1
#
_entry.id   AF-A0A401FTQ6-F1
#
_cell.length_a   1.000
_cell.length_b   1.000
_cell.length_c   1.000
_cell.angle_alpha   90.00
_cell.angle_beta   90.00
_cell.angle_gamma   90.00
#
_symmetry.space_group_name_H-M   'P 1'
#
loop_
_entity.id
_entity.type
_entity.pdbx_description
1 polymer ?
#
loop_
_entity_poly.entity_id
_entity_poly.type
_entity_poly.pdbx_seq_one_letter_code
_entity_poly.pdbx_strand_id
1 'polypeptide(L)' 'MHTIKINRKNNNLELVSKLMNSVAAKYNCTVKYNRNDGGLCFTGDDAFKPLIAEDTMRLFAKNQ' A
#
# COMPACT_ATOMS: atom_id res chain seq x y z
N MET A 1 8.34 -5.63 -13.54
CA MET A 1 7.22 -5.10 -12.73
C MET A 1 6.83 -6.17 -11.71
N HIS A 2 7.06 -5.94 -10.41
CA HIS A 2 6.74 -6.89 -9.35
C HIS A 2 5.41 -6.53 -8.71
N THR A 3 4.38 -7.33 -8.99
CA THR A 3 3.03 -7.12 -8.46
C THR A 3 2.83 -7.98 -7.21
N ILE A 4 2.62 -7.35 -6.06
CA ILE A 4 2.34 -8.07 -4.81
C ILE A 4 0.84 -8.30 -4.71
N LYS A 5 0.41 -9.56 -4.85
CA LYS A 5 -0.99 -9.98 -4.68
C LYS A 5 -1.31 -10.18 -3.20
N ILE A 6 -1.79 -9.13 -2.54
CA ILE A 6 -2.33 -9.26 -1.18
C ILE A 6 -3.79 -9.71 -1.27
N ASN A 7 -3.99 -11.02 -1.32
CA ASN A 7 -5.31 -11.63 -1.47
C ASN A 7 -6.00 -11.76 -0.09
N ARG A 8 -6.54 -10.67 0.45
CA ARG A 8 -7.47 -10.71 1.60
C ARG A 8 -8.82 -10.17 1.17
N LYS A 9 -9.87 -11.01 1.19
CA LYS A 9 -11.28 -10.57 1.14
C LYS A 9 -11.56 -9.69 2.36
N ASN A 10 -11.17 -8.41 2.31
CA ASN A 10 -11.48 -7.46 3.35
C ASN A 10 -11.81 -6.12 2.72
N ASN A 11 -12.95 -5.55 3.10
CA ASN A 11 -13.43 -4.26 2.63
C ASN A 11 -12.42 -3.10 2.88
N ASN A 12 -11.41 -3.35 3.71
CA ASN A 12 -10.36 -2.40 4.08
C ASN A 12 -9.17 -2.34 3.12
N LEU A 13 -9.04 -3.22 2.12
CA LEU A 13 -7.90 -3.15 1.18
C LEU A 13 -7.88 -1.82 0.41
N GLU A 14 -9.05 -1.29 0.08
CA GLU A 14 -9.17 0.02 -0.56
C GLU A 14 -8.71 1.13 0.39
N LEU A 15 -9.03 1.04 1.68
CA LEU A 15 -8.59 1.97 2.72
C LEU A 15 -7.07 1.90 2.95
N VAL A 16 -6.54 0.68 3.07
CA VAL A 16 -5.10 0.40 3.19
C VAL A 16 -4.36 0.96 1.98
N SER A 17 -4.90 0.79 0.77
CA SER A 17 -4.30 1.31 -0.46
C SER A 17 -4.21 2.84 -0.48
N LYS A 18 -5.25 3.53 0.01
CA LYS A 18 -5.25 5.00 0.12
C LYS A 18 -4.23 5.47 1.15
N LEU A 19 -4.12 4.78 2.29
CA LEU A 19 -3.09 5.07 3.29
C LEU A 19 -1.68 4.85 2.73
N MET A 20 -1.43 3.67 2.17
CA MET A 20 -0.16 3.33 1.56
C MET A 20 0.20 4.31 0.44
N ASN A 21 -0.78 4.76 -0.36
CA ASN A 21 -0.55 5.75 -1.39
C ASN A 21 -0.19 7.12 -0.80
N SER A 22 -0.82 7.53 0.29
CA SER A 22 -0.52 8.80 0.97
C SER A 22 0.89 8.80 1.56
N VAL A 23 1.33 7.66 2.12
CA VAL A 23 2.71 7.48 2.58
C VAL A 23 3.68 7.42 1.39
N ALA A 24 3.37 6.61 0.38
CA ALA A 24 4.20 6.44 -0.81
C ALA A 24 4.43 7.75 -1.55
N ALA A 25 3.44 8.64 -1.61
CA ALA A 25 3.55 9.96 -2.22
C ALA A 25 4.69 10.81 -1.60
N LYS A 26 5.01 10.61 -0.32
CA LYS A 26 6.14 11.29 0.34
C LYS A 26 7.50 10.86 -0.22
N TYR A 27 7.57 9.66 -0.78
CA TYR A 27 8.79 9.04 -1.33
C TYR A 27 8.80 9.02 -2.86
N ASN A 28 7.99 9.85 -3.53
CA ASN A 28 7.76 9.77 -4.99
C ASN A 28 7.32 8.37 -5.48
N CYS A 29 6.72 7.58 -4.59
CA CYS A 29 6.17 6.26 -4.91
C CYS A 29 4.64 6.35 -5.00
N THR A 30 4.02 5.39 -5.66
CA THR A 30 2.56 5.32 -5.82
C THR A 30 2.08 3.91 -5.51
N VAL A 31 0.98 3.80 -4.77
CA VAL A 31 0.30 2.52 -4.51
C VAL A 31 -1.13 2.62 -4.98
N LYS A 32 -1.54 1.74 -5.88
CA LYS A 32 -2.92 1.68 -6.38
C LYS A 32 -3.53 0.33 -6.11
N TYR A 33 -4.75 0.34 -5.58
CA TYR A 33 -5.56 -0.87 -5.51
C TYR A 33 -6.10 -1.24 -6.88
N ASN A 34 -5.82 -2.45 -7.33
CA ASN A 34 -6.39 -3.02 -8.53
C ASN A 34 -7.52 -3.96 -8.15
N ARG A 35 -8.76 -3.47 -8.27
CA ARG A 35 -9.98 -4.24 -7.96
C ARG A 35 -10.18 -5.46 -8.87
N ASN A 36 -9.66 -5.43 -10.10
CA ASN A 36 -9.76 -6.56 -11.02
C ASN A 36 -8.90 -7.76 -10.59
N ASP A 37 -7.74 -7.51 -9.97
CA ASP A 37 -6.82 -8.56 -9.50
C ASP A 37 -6.92 -8.81 -7.99
N GLY A 38 -7.67 -7.97 -7.26
CA GLY A 38 -7.75 -8.01 -5.81
C GLY A 38 -6.42 -7.67 -5.12
N GLY A 39 -5.52 -6.96 -5.80
CA GLY A 39 -4.13 -6.74 -5.38
C GLY A 39 -3.74 -5.27 -5.29
N LEU A 40 -2.56 -5.01 -4.72
CA LEU A 40 -1.96 -3.67 -4.66
C LEU A 40 -0.84 -3.58 -5.70
N CYS A 41 -0.96 -2.64 -6.64
CA CYS A 41 0.11 -2.26 -7.54
C CYS A 41 0.96 -1.19 -6.89
N PHE A 42 2.23 -1.49 -6.66
CA PHE A 42 3.24 -0.53 -6.25
C PHE A 42 4.04 -0.08 -7.47
N THR A 43 4.23 1.24 -7.60
CA THR A 43 5.05 1.88 -8.63
C THR A 43 6.01 2.83 -7.93
N GLY A 44 7.31 2.59 -8.06
CA GLY A 44 8.34 3.38 -7.39
C GLY A 44 9.60 2.57 -7.16
N ASP A 45 10.49 3.12 -6.35
CA ASP A 45 11.74 2.44 -5.99
C ASP A 45 11.49 1.36 -4.94
N ASP A 46 11.99 0.15 -5.20
CA ASP A 46 11.81 -1.01 -4.33
C ASP A 46 12.44 -0.78 -2.94
N ALA A 47 13.46 0.08 -2.85
CA ALA A 47 14.10 0.46 -1.59
C ALA A 47 13.15 1.14 -0.59
N PHE A 48 12.10 1.82 -1.09
CA PHE A 48 11.11 2.49 -0.23
C PHE A 48 9.96 1.59 0.22
N LYS A 49 9.84 0.36 -0.33
CA LYS A 49 8.80 -0.58 0.08
C LYS A 49 8.77 -0.88 1.59
N PRO A 50 9.88 -1.25 2.25
CA PRO A 50 9.86 -1.51 3.69
C PRO A 50 9.48 -0.26 4.49
N LEU A 51 9.99 0.92 4.10
CA LEU A 51 9.67 2.20 4.73
C LEU A 51 8.17 2.53 4.64
N ILE A 52 7.58 2.37 3.45
CA ILE A 52 6.17 2.64 3.23
C ILE A 52 5.29 1.65 4.00
N ALA A 53 5.70 0.37 4.08
CA ALA A 53 5.00 -0.64 4.85
C ALA A 53 5.03 -0.35 6.36
N GLU A 54 6.19 0.00 6.92
CA GLU A 54 6.34 0.36 8.34
C GLU A 54 5.54 1.61 8.72
N ASP A 55 5.62 2.68 7.92
CA ASP A 55 4.89 3.92 8.19
C ASP A 55 3.36 3.70 8.08
N THR A 56 2.93 2.86 7.14
CA THR A 56 1.53 2.45 7.02
C THR A 56 1.07 1.64 8.23
N MET A 57 1.87 0.67 8.70
CA MET A 57 1.54 -0.12 9.90
C MET A 57 1.46 0.77 11.14
N ARG A 58 2.37 1.75 11.28
CA ARG A 58 2.32 2.75 12.36
C ARG A 58 1.03 3.57 12.32
N LEU A 59 0.60 4.02 11.14
CA LEU A 59 -0.66 4.74 10.97
C LEU A 59 -1.88 3.88 11.32
N PHE A 60 -1.86 2.59 11.00
CA PHE A 60 -2.89 1.65 11.39
C PHE A 60 -2.94 1.45 12.91
N ALA A 61 -1.79 1.26 13.56
CA ALA A 61 -1.70 1.07 14.99
C ALA A 61 -2.11 2.32 15.81
N LYS A 62 -1.97 3.51 15.22
CA LYS A 62 -2.33 4.78 15.88
C LYS A 62 -3.83 5.13 15.81
N ASN A 63 -4.61 4.42 14.99
CA ASN A 63 -6.06 4.62 14.83
C ASN A 63 -6.90 3.49 15.47
N GLN A 64 -6.30 2.69 16.35
CA GLN A 64 -6.96 1.68 17.17
C GLN A 64 -6.96 2.11 18.63
#